data_AF-A0A933CS43-F1
#
_entry.id   AF-A0A933CS43-F1
#
_cell.length_a   1.000
_cell.length_b   1.000
_cell.length_c   1.000
_cell.angle_alpha   90.00
_cell.angle_beta   90.00
_cell.angle_gamma   90.00
#
_symmetry.space_group_name_H-M   'P 1'
#
loop_
_entity.id
_entity.type
_entity.pdbx_description
1 polymer ?
#
loop_
_entity_poly.entity_id
_entity_poly.type
_entity_poly.pdbx_seq_one_letter_code
_entity_poly.pdbx_strand_id
1 'polypeptide(L)'
;MITVLDGQWLRKAKARTAGDTWVDDVLGSIDAGGGVYLSTLRAWFDEFPLRGNKNKRAFKARIESFANEDHLGAVNEVSWWKFMERTGLEGIPLQPSKTARPDFYITSPSEFFCEVSTLNVSDNDKRSFRRCQGIDLDHRSTMKRLLLKVTREKQTQIAYGAQKHIPSVLVLFDYTTWSGFATEFYRYLAKLLLGSEGVLSLLPKDLSALVYIERKVLDGRIVLSRDRSAVYYNPSARHALPFGTLPTLIQFSNGIVEVRPNIPEPWWQL
;
A
#
# COMPACT_ATOMS: atom_id res chain seq x y z
N MET A 1 -10.30 -21.60 -15.80
CA MET A 1 -10.21 -20.31 -15.07
C MET A 1 -9.46 -20.57 -13.77
N ILE A 2 -8.51 -19.71 -13.37
CA ILE A 2 -7.82 -19.87 -12.07
C ILE A 2 -8.71 -19.22 -11.02
N THR A 3 -9.22 -20.00 -10.07
CA THR A 3 -10.01 -19.52 -8.93
C THR A 3 -9.12 -19.23 -7.73
N VAL A 4 -9.49 -18.27 -6.89
CA VAL A 4 -8.78 -17.89 -5.65
C VAL A 4 -9.73 -18.00 -4.45
N LEU A 5 -9.19 -18.25 -3.26
CA LEU A 5 -9.93 -18.30 -1.98
C LEU A 5 -11.13 -19.27 -2.06
N ASP A 6 -10.96 -20.41 -2.73
CA ASP A 6 -12.02 -21.37 -2.99
C ASP A 6 -12.33 -22.27 -1.77
N GLY A 7 -13.24 -23.24 -1.93
CA GLY A 7 -13.58 -24.18 -0.87
C GLY A 7 -12.41 -25.04 -0.39
N GLN A 8 -11.37 -25.26 -1.21
CA GLN A 8 -10.16 -25.94 -0.76
C GLN A 8 -9.34 -25.03 0.15
N TRP A 9 -9.18 -23.75 -0.21
CA TRP A 9 -8.54 -22.76 0.66
C TRP A 9 -9.27 -22.65 2.00
N LEU A 10 -10.60 -22.54 2.00
CA LEU A 10 -11.40 -22.43 3.22
C LEU A 10 -11.25 -23.66 4.13
N ARG A 11 -11.22 -24.87 3.57
CA ARG A 11 -10.95 -26.10 4.34
C ARG A 11 -9.58 -26.07 5.00
N LYS A 12 -8.54 -25.61 4.29
CA LYS A 12 -7.19 -25.47 4.84
C LYS A 12 -7.13 -24.40 5.94
N ALA A 13 -7.85 -23.28 5.74
CA ALA A 13 -7.95 -22.21 6.72
C ALA A 13 -8.59 -22.70 8.02
N LYS A 14 -9.74 -23.39 7.94
CA LYS A 14 -10.43 -23.96 9.10
C LYS A 14 -9.63 -25.05 9.83
N ALA A 15 -8.77 -25.78 9.11
CA ALA A 15 -7.95 -26.84 9.69
C ALA A 15 -6.67 -26.32 10.38
N ARG A 16 -6.32 -25.04 10.18
CA ARG A 16 -5.19 -24.42 10.87
C ARG A 16 -5.65 -23.90 12.23
N THR A 17 -4.98 -24.36 13.29
CA THR A 17 -5.01 -23.76 14.62
C THR A 17 -3.77 -22.89 14.79
N ALA A 18 -3.85 -21.57 14.56
CA ALA A 18 -2.80 -20.64 15.02
C ALA A 18 -3.27 -19.18 14.94
N GLY A 19 -3.24 -18.50 16.09
CA GLY A 19 -3.75 -17.15 16.31
C GLY A 19 -2.96 -15.98 15.71
N ASP A 20 -3.53 -14.78 15.91
CA ASP A 20 -3.10 -13.46 15.44
C ASP A 20 -2.79 -13.38 13.92
N THR A 21 -3.55 -14.09 13.08
CA THR A 21 -3.44 -13.99 11.62
C THR A 21 -4.65 -13.31 11.00
N TRP A 22 -4.48 -12.72 9.81
CA TRP A 22 -5.60 -12.15 9.04
C TRP A 22 -6.70 -13.19 8.77
N VAL A 23 -6.34 -14.47 8.72
CA VAL A 23 -7.25 -15.58 8.51
C VAL A 23 -8.19 -15.76 9.69
N ASP A 24 -7.71 -15.57 10.92
CA ASP A 24 -8.55 -15.68 12.12
C ASP A 24 -9.63 -14.60 12.14
N ASP A 25 -9.26 -13.35 11.82
CA ASP A 25 -10.22 -12.23 11.75
C ASP A 25 -11.32 -12.50 10.71
N VAL A 26 -10.92 -13.03 9.55
CA VAL A 26 -11.84 -13.36 8.45
C VAL A 26 -12.71 -14.57 8.81
N LEU A 27 -12.15 -15.61 9.42
CA LEU A 27 -12.92 -16.80 9.80
C LEU A 27 -13.88 -16.51 10.97
N GLY A 28 -13.47 -15.67 11.93
CA GLY A 28 -14.28 -15.26 13.06
C GLY A 28 -15.52 -14.44 12.66
N SER A 29 -15.51 -13.85 11.47
CA SER A 29 -16.63 -13.09 10.91
C SER A 29 -17.05 -13.59 9.52
N ILE A 30 -16.87 -14.88 9.24
CA ILE A 30 -17.04 -15.45 7.90
C ILE A 30 -18.45 -15.26 7.32
N ASP A 31 -19.47 -15.30 8.17
CA ASP A 31 -20.88 -15.11 7.80
C ASP A 31 -21.28 -13.61 7.69
N ALA A 32 -20.33 -12.70 7.93
CA ALA A 32 -20.51 -11.25 7.85
C ALA A 32 -19.32 -10.60 7.09
N GLY A 33 -18.56 -9.71 7.75
CA GLY A 33 -17.47 -8.96 7.12
C GLY A 33 -16.37 -9.83 6.50
N GLY A 34 -16.01 -10.95 7.14
CA GLY A 34 -15.03 -11.89 6.58
C GLY A 34 -15.46 -12.47 5.22
N GLY A 35 -16.74 -12.82 5.08
CA GLY A 35 -17.31 -13.28 3.82
C GLY A 35 -17.26 -12.21 2.73
N VAL A 36 -17.62 -10.97 3.07
CA VAL A 36 -17.54 -9.80 2.17
C VAL A 36 -16.10 -9.56 1.71
N TYR A 37 -15.13 -9.60 2.62
CA TYR A 37 -13.71 -9.44 2.30
C TYR A 37 -13.22 -10.48 1.29
N LEU A 38 -13.49 -11.76 1.54
CA LEU A 38 -13.11 -12.83 0.61
C LEU A 38 -13.80 -12.69 -0.75
N SER A 39 -15.07 -12.30 -0.78
CA SER A 39 -15.79 -12.08 -2.04
C SER A 39 -15.20 -10.93 -2.85
N THR A 40 -14.82 -9.85 -2.19
CA THR A 40 -14.18 -8.67 -2.80
C THR A 40 -12.84 -9.06 -3.42
N LEU A 41 -11.99 -9.79 -2.67
CA LEU A 41 -10.70 -10.24 -3.18
C LEU A 41 -10.83 -11.22 -4.37
N ARG A 42 -11.86 -12.07 -4.39
CA ARG A 42 -12.13 -12.94 -5.55
C ARG A 42 -12.45 -12.12 -6.79
N ALA A 43 -13.40 -11.18 -6.68
CA ALA A 43 -13.78 -10.31 -7.78
C ALA A 43 -12.58 -9.51 -8.32
N TRP A 44 -11.83 -8.88 -7.42
CA TRP A 44 -10.65 -8.10 -7.79
C TRP A 44 -9.54 -8.95 -8.42
N PHE A 45 -9.30 -10.17 -7.93
CA PHE A 45 -8.34 -11.10 -8.53
C PHE A 45 -8.73 -11.51 -9.95
N ASP A 46 -10.02 -11.68 -10.21
CA ASP A 46 -10.51 -12.07 -11.54
C ASP A 46 -10.27 -10.96 -12.56
N GLU A 47 -10.47 -9.71 -12.17
CA GLU A 47 -10.31 -8.52 -13.01
C GLU A 47 -8.85 -8.01 -13.10
N PHE A 48 -7.98 -8.36 -12.14
CA PHE A 48 -6.59 -7.88 -12.10
C PHE A 48 -5.82 -8.27 -13.38
N PRO A 49 -5.22 -7.31 -14.13
CA PRO A 49 -4.77 -7.51 -15.51
C PRO A 49 -3.39 -8.21 -15.63
N LEU A 50 -3.25 -9.38 -15.01
CA LEU A 50 -2.05 -10.21 -15.10
C LEU A 50 -1.97 -10.97 -16.42
N ARG A 51 -0.83 -10.87 -17.11
CA ARG A 51 -0.59 -11.60 -18.36
C ARG A 51 -0.10 -13.02 -18.09
N GLY A 52 -0.90 -14.01 -18.47
CA GLY A 52 -0.53 -15.43 -18.51
C GLY A 52 -0.75 -16.20 -17.20
N ASN A 53 -1.03 -17.50 -17.35
CA ASN A 53 -1.42 -18.39 -16.25
C ASN A 53 -0.34 -18.53 -15.15
N LYS A 54 0.95 -18.47 -15.51
CA LYS A 54 2.05 -18.57 -14.53
C LYS A 54 1.99 -17.42 -13.52
N ASN A 55 1.80 -16.20 -14.00
CA ASN A 55 1.78 -15.00 -13.16
C ASN A 55 0.49 -14.96 -12.33
N LYS A 56 -0.66 -15.32 -12.93
CA LYS A 56 -1.93 -15.43 -12.19
C LYS A 56 -1.88 -16.49 -11.08
N ARG A 57 -1.18 -17.62 -11.29
CA ARG A 57 -0.93 -18.62 -10.22
C ARG A 57 0.01 -18.12 -9.12
N ALA A 58 1.07 -17.41 -9.48
CA ALA A 58 1.99 -16.83 -8.50
C ALA A 58 1.28 -15.79 -7.62
N PHE A 59 0.46 -14.93 -8.23
CA PHE A 59 -0.36 -13.95 -7.51
C PHE A 59 -1.43 -14.63 -6.64
N LYS A 60 -2.10 -15.68 -7.14
CA LYS A 60 -3.02 -16.52 -6.34
C LYS A 60 -2.33 -17.01 -5.05
N ALA A 61 -1.12 -17.55 -5.16
CA ALA A 61 -0.40 -18.08 -4.00
C ALA A 61 -0.12 -17.00 -2.94
N ARG A 62 0.13 -15.75 -3.35
CA ARG A 62 0.34 -14.63 -2.43
C ARG A 62 -0.98 -14.18 -1.78
N ILE A 63 -2.05 -14.02 -2.57
CA ILE A 63 -3.39 -13.69 -2.05
C ILE A 63 -3.89 -14.77 -1.08
N GLU A 64 -3.64 -16.04 -1.35
CA GLU A 64 -4.04 -17.16 -0.48
C GLU A 64 -3.07 -17.43 0.67
N SER A 65 -1.97 -16.68 0.77
CA SER A 65 -0.93 -16.95 1.76
C SER A 65 -1.47 -16.76 3.18
N PHE A 66 -1.15 -17.72 4.04
CA PHE A 66 -1.41 -17.58 5.47
C PHE A 66 -0.38 -16.69 6.18
N ALA A 67 0.71 -16.31 5.50
CA ALA A 67 1.64 -15.33 6.04
C ALA A 67 1.06 -13.93 5.81
N ASN A 68 0.89 -13.15 6.89
CA ASN A 68 0.34 -11.80 6.82
C ASN A 68 1.08 -10.94 5.78
N GLU A 69 2.42 -10.92 5.80
CA GLU A 69 3.19 -10.03 4.91
C GLU A 69 2.95 -10.32 3.42
N ASP A 70 2.87 -11.59 3.03
CA ASP A 70 2.61 -12.01 1.65
C ASP A 70 1.20 -11.64 1.19
N HIS A 71 0.20 -11.99 2.02
CA HIS A 71 -1.20 -11.68 1.75
C HIS A 71 -1.41 -10.18 1.62
N LEU A 72 -0.89 -9.41 2.58
CA LEU A 72 -1.02 -7.96 2.62
C LEU A 72 -0.31 -7.28 1.46
N GLY A 73 0.88 -7.75 1.08
CA GLY A 73 1.57 -7.24 -0.11
C GLY A 73 0.72 -7.41 -1.36
N ALA A 74 0.15 -8.59 -1.58
CA ALA A 74 -0.70 -8.85 -2.74
C ALA A 74 -2.03 -8.08 -2.70
N VAL A 75 -2.66 -7.97 -1.51
CA VAL A 75 -3.88 -7.17 -1.31
C VAL A 75 -3.61 -5.68 -1.56
N ASN A 76 -2.45 -5.16 -1.17
CA ASN A 76 -2.08 -3.76 -1.40
C ASN A 76 -1.81 -3.49 -2.89
N GLU A 77 -1.18 -4.41 -3.61
CA GLU A 77 -1.01 -4.29 -5.08
C GLU A 77 -2.36 -4.19 -5.79
N VAL A 78 -3.31 -5.08 -5.48
CA VAL A 78 -4.64 -5.03 -6.11
C VAL A 78 -5.48 -3.85 -5.61
N SER A 79 -5.33 -3.43 -4.35
CA SER A 79 -5.97 -2.23 -3.82
C SER A 79 -5.47 -0.97 -4.53
N TRP A 80 -4.16 -0.87 -4.78
CA TRP A 80 -3.60 0.22 -5.55
C TRP A 80 -4.12 0.23 -6.98
N TRP A 81 -4.22 -0.94 -7.62
CA TRP A 81 -4.82 -1.04 -8.94
C TRP A 81 -6.29 -0.61 -8.98
N LYS A 82 -7.10 -1.00 -7.99
CA LYS A 82 -8.48 -0.51 -7.89
C LYS A 82 -8.57 0.99 -7.66
N PHE A 83 -7.65 1.55 -6.87
CA PHE A 83 -7.53 2.99 -6.75
C PHE A 83 -7.18 3.64 -8.10
N MET A 84 -6.24 3.06 -8.87
CA MET A 84 -5.89 3.55 -10.20
C MET A 84 -7.11 3.57 -11.13
N GLU A 85 -7.85 2.47 -11.23
CA GLU A 85 -9.07 2.39 -12.04
C GLU A 85 -10.10 3.45 -11.64
N ARG A 86 -10.38 3.57 -10.33
CA ARG A 86 -11.36 4.53 -9.80
C ARG A 86 -10.96 5.98 -10.05
N THR A 87 -9.67 6.27 -10.16
CA THR A 87 -9.13 7.63 -10.30
C THR A 87 -8.73 7.98 -11.73
N GLY A 88 -8.93 7.08 -12.70
CA GLY A 88 -8.60 7.31 -14.10
C GLY A 88 -7.09 7.23 -14.40
N LEU A 89 -6.32 6.57 -13.54
CA LEU A 89 -4.92 6.25 -13.84
C LEU A 89 -4.89 5.00 -14.72
N GLU A 90 -4.12 5.06 -15.81
CA GLU A 90 -3.94 3.91 -16.70
C GLU A 90 -2.55 3.32 -16.49
N GLY A 91 -2.48 2.01 -16.28
CA GLY A 91 -1.21 1.34 -16.07
C GLY A 91 -1.34 -0.18 -16.12
N ILE A 92 -0.19 -0.86 -16.16
CA ILE A 92 -0.12 -2.32 -16.21
C ILE A 92 0.79 -2.86 -15.11
N PRO A 93 0.45 -4.03 -14.53
CA PRO A 93 1.34 -4.73 -13.62
C PRO A 93 2.55 -5.25 -14.39
N LEU A 94 3.73 -4.93 -13.89
CA LEU A 94 4.98 -5.48 -14.37
C LEU A 94 5.13 -6.90 -13.82
N GLN A 95 5.52 -7.82 -14.70
CA GLN A 95 5.60 -9.23 -14.32
C GLN A 95 6.78 -9.45 -13.34
N PRO A 96 6.89 -10.56 -12.63
CA PRO A 96 8.13 -10.87 -11.94
C PRO A 96 9.29 -11.05 -12.94
N SER A 97 10.50 -10.66 -12.55
CA SER A 97 11.73 -10.78 -13.37
C SER A 97 12.90 -11.19 -12.49
N LYS A 98 13.99 -11.69 -13.10
CA LYS A 98 15.22 -12.02 -12.35
C LYS A 98 15.81 -10.78 -11.64
N THR A 99 15.64 -9.62 -12.26
CA THR A 99 16.00 -8.33 -11.67
C THR A 99 14.78 -7.74 -10.97
N ALA A 100 14.96 -7.27 -9.75
CA ALA A 100 13.91 -6.56 -9.03
C ALA A 100 13.50 -5.33 -9.85
N ARG A 101 12.18 -5.18 -10.04
CA ARG A 101 11.56 -4.06 -10.76
C ARG A 101 10.29 -3.64 -10.02
N PRO A 102 9.81 -2.41 -10.27
CA PRO A 102 8.56 -1.91 -9.73
C PRO A 102 7.37 -2.82 -10.04
N ASP A 103 6.31 -2.72 -9.24
CA ASP A 103 5.08 -3.49 -9.41
C ASP A 103 4.26 -3.04 -10.62
N PHE A 104 4.25 -1.73 -10.93
CA PHE A 104 3.45 -1.16 -12.01
C PHE A 104 4.24 -0.19 -12.90
N TYR A 105 3.81 -0.10 -14.16
CA TYR A 105 4.12 0.99 -15.06
C TYR A 105 2.82 1.73 -15.40
N ILE A 106 2.76 3.01 -15.03
CA ILE A 106 1.62 3.90 -15.27
C ILE A 106 1.94 4.73 -16.51
N THR A 107 0.97 4.85 -17.40
CA THR A 107 1.08 5.54 -18.70
C THR A 107 0.25 6.83 -18.77
N SER A 108 -0.77 6.99 -17.92
CA SER A 108 -1.66 8.17 -17.92
C SER A 108 -2.06 8.57 -16.49
N PRO A 109 -2.16 9.88 -16.16
CA PRO A 109 -1.98 11.06 -17.03
C PRO A 109 -0.52 11.44 -17.28
N SER A 110 0.41 10.77 -16.60
CA SER A 110 1.85 10.94 -16.79
C SER A 110 2.54 9.59 -16.64
N GLU A 111 3.64 9.38 -17.36
CA GLU A 111 4.39 8.12 -17.26
C GLU A 111 5.22 8.05 -15.97
N PHE A 112 5.07 6.97 -15.21
CA PHE A 112 5.94 6.68 -14.05
C PHE A 112 5.93 5.20 -13.68
N PHE A 113 6.97 4.76 -12.98
CA PHE A 113 6.98 3.46 -12.31
C PHE A 113 6.48 3.58 -10.88
N CYS A 114 5.78 2.56 -10.41
CA CYS A 114 5.24 2.51 -9.07
C CYS A 114 5.60 1.20 -8.38
N GLU A 115 6.27 1.32 -7.24
CA GLU A 115 6.48 0.23 -6.29
C GLU A 115 5.44 0.33 -5.17
N VAL A 116 4.72 -0.74 -4.89
CA VAL A 116 3.78 -0.82 -3.77
C VAL A 116 4.46 -1.52 -2.59
N SER A 117 4.29 -0.97 -1.40
CA SER A 117 4.89 -1.52 -0.20
C SER A 117 4.01 -1.26 1.02
N THR A 118 4.27 -2.01 2.07
CA THR A 118 3.49 -1.99 3.30
C THR A 118 4.34 -1.46 4.45
N LEU A 119 3.80 -0.50 5.19
CA LEU A 119 4.35 -0.05 6.46
C LEU A 119 3.72 -0.88 7.58
N ASN A 120 4.33 -2.04 7.86
CA ASN A 120 3.85 -2.96 8.91
C ASN A 120 3.92 -2.31 10.30
N VAL A 121 3.21 -2.87 11.28
CA VAL A 121 3.44 -2.59 12.71
C VAL A 121 4.84 -3.10 13.11
N SER A 122 5.56 -2.40 13.98
CA SER A 122 6.89 -2.87 14.43
C SER A 122 6.76 -4.12 15.30
N ASP A 123 7.75 -5.01 15.32
CA ASP A 123 7.70 -6.19 16.20
C ASP A 123 7.70 -5.82 17.70
N ASN A 124 8.15 -4.60 18.03
CA ASN A 124 8.00 -4.07 19.37
C ASN A 124 6.52 -3.77 19.67
N ASP A 125 5.85 -3.04 18.78
CA ASP A 125 4.43 -2.70 18.93
C ASP A 125 3.55 -3.96 18.88
N LYS A 126 3.85 -4.94 18.01
CA LYS A 126 3.15 -6.24 17.96
C LYS A 126 3.21 -6.97 19.30
N ARG A 127 4.37 -6.97 19.97
CA ARG A 127 4.53 -7.60 21.29
C ARG A 127 3.75 -6.87 22.37
N SER A 128 3.67 -5.56 22.28
CA SER A 128 2.91 -4.74 23.21
C SER A 128 1.39 -4.94 23.01
N PHE A 129 0.89 -4.99 21.77
CA PHE A 129 -0.53 -5.21 21.47
C PHE A 129 -1.07 -6.50 22.08
N ARG A 130 -0.27 -7.58 22.05
CA ARG A 130 -0.61 -8.86 22.71
C ARG A 130 -0.79 -8.74 24.23
N ARG A 131 -0.27 -7.68 24.85
CA ARG A 131 -0.39 -7.42 26.29
C ARG A 131 -1.61 -6.57 26.66
N CYS A 132 -2.47 -6.20 25.68
CA CYS A 132 -3.69 -5.39 25.87
C CYS A 132 -3.46 -4.07 26.63
N GLN A 133 -2.26 -3.50 26.53
CA GLN A 133 -1.97 -2.17 27.08
C GLN A 133 -2.33 -1.13 26.01
N GLY A 134 -2.90 0.01 26.41
CA GLY A 134 -2.94 1.17 25.52
C GLY A 134 -1.50 1.57 25.21
N ILE A 135 -1.12 1.54 23.93
CA ILE A 135 0.27 1.73 23.51
C ILE A 135 0.37 2.99 22.67
N ASP A 136 1.22 3.90 23.13
CA ASP A 136 1.75 4.95 22.28
C ASP A 136 2.65 4.30 21.23
N LEU A 137 2.23 4.41 19.96
CA LEU A 137 3.02 3.90 18.85
C LEU A 137 4.35 4.63 18.76
N ASP A 138 5.44 3.89 18.58
CA ASP A 138 6.76 4.47 18.34
C ASP A 138 6.86 5.02 16.89
N HIS A 139 6.31 6.22 16.70
CA HIS A 139 6.35 6.92 15.42
C HIS A 139 7.78 7.16 14.90
N ARG A 140 8.78 7.24 15.79
CA ARG A 140 10.20 7.39 15.40
C ARG A 140 10.74 6.09 14.81
N SER A 141 10.41 4.94 15.39
CA SER A 141 10.75 3.63 14.84
C SER A 141 10.05 3.39 13.50
N THR A 142 8.76 3.73 13.40
CA THR A 142 8.01 3.67 12.15
C THR A 142 8.64 4.55 11.06
N MET A 143 9.13 5.73 11.42
CA MET A 143 9.86 6.61 10.50
C MET A 143 11.20 6.03 10.04
N LYS A 144 12.01 5.51 10.97
CA LYS A 144 13.27 4.83 10.61
C LYS A 144 13.02 3.71 9.61
N ARG A 145 11.93 2.95 9.79
CA ARG A 145 11.54 1.88 8.88
C ARG A 145 11.08 2.39 7.52
N LEU A 146 10.37 3.52 7.46
CA LEU A 146 10.05 4.18 6.19
C LEU A 146 11.33 4.59 5.44
N LEU A 147 12.29 5.21 6.13
CA LEU A 147 13.57 5.59 5.54
C LEU A 147 14.37 4.36 5.07
N LEU A 148 14.41 3.29 5.86
CA LEU A 148 15.06 2.03 5.48
C LEU A 148 14.37 1.38 4.26
N LYS A 149 13.04 1.49 4.15
CA LYS A 149 12.31 1.02 2.98
C LYS A 149 12.76 1.72 1.71
N VAL A 150 12.78 3.04 1.75
CA VAL A 150 13.16 3.89 0.63
C VAL A 150 14.65 3.76 0.28
N THR A 151 15.54 3.65 1.28
CA THR A 151 16.99 3.69 1.08
C THR A 151 17.65 2.32 0.90
N ARG A 152 17.01 1.24 1.33
CA ARG A 152 17.61 -0.11 1.33
C ARG A 152 16.69 -1.20 0.79
N GLU A 153 15.48 -1.37 1.33
CA GLU A 153 14.63 -2.51 0.96
C GLU A 153 14.13 -2.44 -0.49
N LYS A 154 13.74 -1.24 -0.94
CA LYS A 154 13.14 -1.01 -2.26
C LYS A 154 14.05 -0.22 -3.20
N GLN A 155 15.32 -0.06 -2.83
CA GLN A 155 16.27 0.77 -3.57
C GLN A 155 16.41 0.32 -5.04
N THR A 156 16.47 -1.00 -5.29
CA THR A 156 16.62 -1.52 -6.66
C THR A 156 15.39 -1.24 -7.52
N GLN A 157 14.19 -1.41 -6.98
CA GLN A 157 12.94 -1.08 -7.68
C GLN A 157 12.85 0.42 -7.92
N ILE A 158 13.20 1.25 -6.94
CA ILE A 158 13.21 2.71 -7.09
C ILE A 158 14.20 3.14 -8.18
N ALA A 159 15.44 2.62 -8.13
CA ALA A 159 16.50 2.92 -9.09
C ALA A 159 16.16 2.44 -10.52
N TYR A 160 15.24 1.49 -10.69
CA TYR A 160 14.78 1.06 -12.00
C TYR A 160 14.25 2.23 -12.84
N GLY A 161 13.47 3.13 -12.24
CA GLY A 161 12.95 4.31 -12.93
C GLY A 161 14.07 5.25 -13.40
N ALA A 162 15.06 5.49 -12.54
CA ALA A 162 16.23 6.30 -12.88
C ALA A 162 17.05 5.69 -14.04
N GLN A 163 17.19 4.36 -14.09
CA GLN A 163 17.85 3.66 -15.21
C GLN A 163 17.06 3.78 -16.53
N LYS A 164 15.75 4.00 -16.45
CA LYS A 164 14.86 4.18 -17.59
C LYS A 164 14.55 5.63 -17.92
N HIS A 165 15.12 6.58 -17.17
CA HIS A 165 14.83 8.01 -17.25
C HIS A 165 13.35 8.37 -17.06
N ILE A 166 12.64 7.58 -16.24
CA ILE A 166 11.20 7.74 -15.94
C ILE A 166 11.05 7.95 -14.42
N PRO A 167 10.12 8.81 -13.96
CA PRO A 167 9.85 9.00 -12.54
C PRO A 167 9.53 7.67 -11.81
N SER A 168 9.94 7.58 -10.55
CA SER A 168 9.76 6.40 -9.71
C SER A 168 9.03 6.78 -8.43
N VAL A 169 7.93 6.10 -8.15
CA VAL A 169 7.04 6.39 -7.03
C VAL A 169 6.99 5.20 -6.08
N LEU A 170 7.05 5.47 -4.78
CA LEU A 170 6.80 4.47 -3.76
C LEU A 170 5.43 4.73 -3.14
N VAL A 171 4.51 3.77 -3.27
CA VAL A 171 3.22 3.76 -2.59
C VAL A 171 3.35 2.96 -1.30
N LEU A 172 3.13 3.61 -0.17
CA LEU A 172 3.15 3.02 1.16
C LEU A 172 1.75 2.92 1.73
N PHE A 173 1.26 1.68 1.85
CA PHE A 173 0.06 1.38 2.60
C PHE A 173 0.40 1.29 4.09
N ASP A 174 -0.24 2.15 4.89
CA ASP A 174 -0.14 2.08 6.34
C ASP A 174 -0.98 0.94 6.89
N TYR A 175 -0.32 0.03 7.58
CA TYR A 175 -0.96 -1.11 8.23
C TYR A 175 -1.17 -0.91 9.74
N THR A 176 -0.65 0.19 10.30
CA THR A 176 -0.81 0.51 11.72
C THR A 176 -2.26 0.79 12.11
N THR A 177 -3.14 1.03 11.15
CA THR A 177 -4.58 1.21 11.34
C THR A 177 -5.39 -0.09 11.41
N TRP A 178 -4.89 -1.21 10.86
CA TRP A 178 -5.57 -2.51 10.98
C TRP A 178 -5.31 -3.17 12.36
N SER A 179 -4.41 -2.63 13.20
CA SER A 179 -4.32 -3.09 14.59
C SER A 179 -5.46 -2.58 15.50
N GLY A 180 -6.46 -1.88 14.96
CA GLY A 180 -7.58 -1.33 15.74
C GLY A 180 -7.24 -0.04 16.50
N PHE A 181 -6.03 0.48 16.33
CA PHE A 181 -5.61 1.74 16.92
C PHE A 181 -5.77 2.87 15.90
N ALA A 182 -6.56 3.89 16.25
CA ALA A 182 -6.69 5.09 15.44
C ALA A 182 -5.38 5.89 15.53
N THR A 183 -4.45 5.61 14.62
CA THR A 183 -3.17 6.32 14.58
C THR A 183 -3.37 7.63 13.82
N GLU A 184 -2.89 8.75 14.36
CA GLU A 184 -2.78 10.01 13.61
C GLU A 184 -1.44 10.06 12.85
N PHE A 185 -0.92 8.88 12.43
CA PHE A 185 0.43 8.75 11.87
C PHE A 185 0.63 9.63 10.63
N TYR A 186 -0.39 9.79 9.78
CA TYR A 186 -0.34 10.71 8.64
C TYR A 186 0.04 12.15 9.05
N ARG A 187 -0.42 12.65 10.21
CA ARG A 187 -0.03 13.97 10.73
C ARG A 187 1.43 14.02 11.14
N TYR A 188 1.91 12.99 11.81
CA TYR A 188 3.32 12.87 12.21
C TYR A 188 4.24 12.76 10.98
N LEU A 189 3.83 11.97 9.98
CA LEU A 189 4.53 11.83 8.71
C LEU A 189 4.63 13.19 7.99
N ALA A 190 3.50 13.90 7.85
CA ALA A 190 3.47 15.22 7.23
C ALA A 190 4.38 16.22 7.97
N LYS A 191 4.28 16.31 9.30
CA LYS A 191 5.11 17.19 10.13
C LYS A 191 6.61 16.93 9.93
N LEU A 192 7.01 15.67 9.79
CA LEU A 192 8.41 15.31 9.65
C LEU A 192 8.95 15.52 8.24
N LEU A 193 8.16 15.16 7.21
CA LEU A 193 8.57 15.36 5.82
C LEU A 193 8.62 16.86 5.47
N LEU A 194 7.68 17.65 5.98
CA LEU A 194 7.44 19.04 5.57
C LEU A 194 7.91 20.09 6.60
N GLY A 195 8.33 19.68 7.80
CA GLY A 195 8.74 20.58 8.87
C GLY A 195 10.01 21.39 8.57
N SER A 196 10.44 22.23 9.51
CA SER A 196 11.64 23.08 9.37
C SER A 196 12.94 22.31 9.15
N GLU A 197 13.01 21.05 9.57
CA GLU A 197 14.11 20.10 9.31
C GLU A 197 13.77 19.11 8.18
N GLY A 198 12.78 19.44 7.34
CA GLY A 198 12.05 18.53 6.46
C GLY A 198 12.93 17.55 5.70
N VAL A 199 12.79 16.26 6.02
CA VAL A 199 13.60 15.19 5.41
C VAL A 199 13.16 14.84 4.00
N LEU A 200 12.09 15.46 3.48
CA LEU A 200 11.63 15.24 2.12
C LEU A 200 12.73 15.51 1.09
N SER A 201 13.56 16.54 1.34
CA SER A 201 14.74 16.87 0.52
C SER A 201 15.89 15.86 0.64
N LEU A 202 15.90 15.06 1.71
CA LEU A 202 16.90 14.03 2.00
C LEU A 202 16.53 12.65 1.41
N LEU A 203 15.34 12.51 0.82
CA LEU A 203 14.97 11.29 0.12
C LEU A 203 15.90 11.05 -1.08
N PRO A 204 16.17 9.78 -1.44
CA PRO A 204 17.02 9.45 -2.58
C PRO A 204 16.57 10.15 -3.86
N LYS A 205 17.51 10.67 -4.63
CA LYS A 205 17.24 11.39 -5.89
C LYS A 205 16.55 10.51 -6.96
N ASP A 206 16.60 9.19 -6.80
CA ASP A 206 15.93 8.26 -7.70
C ASP A 206 14.43 8.11 -7.37
N LEU A 207 14.00 8.54 -6.17
CA LEU A 207 12.59 8.55 -5.78
C LEU A 207 11.97 9.91 -6.15
N SER A 208 10.93 9.89 -6.98
CA SER A 208 10.22 11.07 -7.46
C SER A 208 9.11 11.53 -6.52
N ALA A 209 8.41 10.60 -5.91
CA ALA A 209 7.38 10.90 -4.93
C ALA A 209 7.17 9.73 -3.96
N LEU A 210 6.74 10.06 -2.75
CA LEU A 210 6.22 9.12 -1.77
C LEU A 210 4.71 9.29 -1.68
N VAL A 211 3.95 8.23 -1.95
CA VAL A 211 2.49 8.21 -1.78
C VAL A 211 2.17 7.45 -0.51
N TYR A 212 1.62 8.12 0.49
CA TYR A 212 1.15 7.50 1.72
C TYR A 212 -0.35 7.23 1.61
N ILE A 213 -0.76 5.99 1.89
CA ILE A 213 -2.15 5.54 1.82
C ILE A 213 -2.58 4.96 3.18
N GLU A 214 -3.58 5.58 3.82
CA GLU A 214 -4.26 4.99 4.97
C GLU A 214 -5.42 4.11 4.46
N ARG A 215 -5.27 2.79 4.62
CA ARG A 215 -6.29 1.79 4.25
C ARG A 215 -6.92 1.19 5.50
N LYS A 216 -8.21 0.85 5.40
CA LYS A 216 -8.94 0.07 6.42
C LYS A 216 -9.81 -0.99 5.75
N VAL A 217 -10.30 -1.92 6.57
CA VAL A 217 -11.38 -2.85 6.21
C VAL A 217 -12.57 -2.50 7.11
N LEU A 218 -13.66 -2.01 6.51
CA LEU A 218 -14.91 -1.66 7.21
C LEU A 218 -16.01 -2.61 6.74
N ASP A 219 -16.58 -3.40 7.66
CA ASP A 219 -17.60 -4.41 7.33
C ASP A 219 -17.18 -5.35 6.19
N GLY A 220 -15.89 -5.71 6.15
CA GLY A 220 -15.29 -6.54 5.10
C GLY A 220 -14.92 -5.81 3.81
N ARG A 221 -15.29 -4.53 3.66
CA ARG A 221 -15.00 -3.72 2.48
C ARG A 221 -13.67 -2.99 2.65
N ILE A 222 -12.83 -3.06 1.62
CA ILE A 222 -11.56 -2.34 1.62
C ILE A 222 -11.83 -0.87 1.29
N VAL A 223 -11.40 0.02 2.18
CA VAL A 223 -11.58 1.46 2.04
C VAL A 223 -10.26 2.20 2.18
N LEU A 224 -10.12 3.33 1.47
CA LEU A 224 -9.01 4.26 1.62
C LEU A 224 -9.49 5.58 2.22
N SER A 225 -8.73 6.12 3.18
CA SER A 225 -8.98 7.47 3.71
C SER A 225 -8.35 8.49 2.79
N ARG A 226 -9.10 9.47 2.31
CA ARG A 226 -8.55 10.52 1.45
C ARG A 226 -7.93 11.65 2.22
N ASP A 227 -8.56 12.03 3.32
CA ASP A 227 -8.09 13.11 4.18
C ASP A 227 -6.81 12.75 4.93
N ARG A 228 -6.48 11.46 4.96
CA ARG A 228 -5.31 10.93 5.63
C ARG A 228 -4.30 10.31 4.65
N SER A 229 -4.61 10.29 3.36
CA SER A 229 -3.68 9.83 2.32
C SER A 229 -3.12 11.01 1.54
N ALA A 230 -1.83 10.96 1.22
CA ALA A 230 -1.15 12.09 0.62
C ALA A 230 0.01 11.70 -0.29
N VAL A 231 0.36 12.62 -1.18
CA VAL A 231 1.50 12.52 -2.09
C VAL A 231 2.51 13.58 -1.70
N TYR A 232 3.73 13.13 -1.41
CA TYR A 232 4.86 13.97 -1.08
C TYR A 232 5.85 13.92 -2.24
N TYR A 233 5.89 14.99 -3.04
CA TYR A 233 6.76 15.12 -4.20
C TYR A 233 8.19 15.41 -3.74
N ASN A 234 9.17 14.60 -4.17
CA ASN A 234 10.56 14.79 -3.78
C ASN A 234 11.19 15.91 -4.63
N PRO A 235 11.59 17.05 -4.02
CA PRO A 235 12.17 18.16 -4.75
C PRO A 235 13.58 17.88 -5.27
N SER A 236 14.26 16.89 -4.70
CA SER A 236 15.62 16.49 -5.06
C SER A 236 15.64 15.41 -6.16
N ALA A 237 14.47 15.00 -6.68
CA ALA A 237 14.35 13.92 -7.64
C ALA A 237 15.04 14.26 -8.98
N ARG A 238 15.81 13.31 -9.52
CA ARG A 238 16.45 13.42 -10.83
C ARG A 238 15.41 13.46 -11.96
N HIS A 239 14.35 12.67 -11.81
CA HIS A 239 13.22 12.60 -12.73
C HIS A 239 11.97 12.97 -11.94
N ALA A 240 11.58 14.24 -11.94
CA ALA A 240 10.45 14.71 -11.15
C ALA A 240 9.12 14.13 -11.68
N LEU A 241 8.24 13.72 -10.77
CA LEU A 241 6.85 13.43 -11.10
C LEU A 241 6.11 14.77 -11.24
N PRO A 242 5.34 15.01 -12.32
CA PRO A 242 4.54 16.22 -12.45
C PRO A 242 3.60 16.42 -11.25
N PHE A 243 3.58 17.64 -10.71
CA PHE A 243 2.60 18.00 -9.68
C PHE A 243 1.18 17.92 -10.26
N GLY A 244 0.22 17.36 -9.53
CA GLY A 244 -1.13 17.14 -10.03
C GLY A 244 -1.37 15.78 -10.66
N THR A 245 -0.35 14.91 -10.80
CA THR A 245 -0.53 13.54 -11.33
C THR A 245 -1.54 12.71 -10.53
N LEU A 246 -1.64 12.93 -9.21
CA LEU A 246 -2.54 12.21 -8.32
C LEU A 246 -3.51 13.20 -7.66
N PRO A 247 -4.42 13.82 -8.44
CA PRO A 247 -5.20 14.97 -7.99
C PRO A 247 -6.26 14.62 -6.94
N THR A 248 -6.52 13.33 -6.75
CA THR A 248 -7.54 12.78 -5.86
C THR A 248 -7.06 12.61 -4.42
N LEU A 249 -5.76 12.74 -4.18
CA LEU A 249 -5.11 12.70 -2.87
C LEU A 249 -4.67 14.12 -2.45
N ILE A 250 -4.38 14.30 -1.17
CA ILE A 250 -3.73 15.53 -0.72
C ILE A 250 -2.32 15.57 -1.31
N GLN A 251 -1.91 16.69 -1.86
CA GLN A 251 -0.60 16.82 -2.51
C GLN A 251 0.27 17.83 -1.79
N PHE A 252 1.55 17.51 -1.65
CA PHE A 252 2.58 18.36 -1.05
C PHE A 252 3.83 18.42 -1.93
N SER A 253 4.27 19.62 -2.27
CA SER A 253 5.58 19.90 -2.89
C SER A 253 6.30 21.02 -2.13
N ASN A 254 7.60 21.24 -2.42
CA ASN A 254 8.43 22.33 -1.88
C ASN A 254 7.61 23.59 -1.50
N GLY A 255 7.59 23.96 -0.21
CA GLY A 255 7.03 25.25 0.24
C GLY A 255 5.54 25.30 0.64
N ILE A 256 4.91 24.19 1.06
CA ILE A 256 3.58 24.18 1.71
C ILE A 256 2.40 24.50 0.77
N VAL A 257 2.37 23.96 -0.45
CA VAL A 257 1.10 23.96 -1.20
C VAL A 257 0.37 22.66 -0.88
N GLU A 258 -0.47 22.70 0.16
CA GLU A 258 -1.48 21.67 0.41
C GLU A 258 -2.62 21.88 -0.59
N VAL A 259 -2.67 21.05 -1.63
CA VAL A 259 -3.86 20.99 -2.50
C VAL A 259 -4.77 19.90 -1.97
N ARG A 260 -5.89 20.31 -1.37
CA ARG A 260 -6.96 19.37 -1.00
C ARG A 260 -7.90 19.19 -2.18
N PRO A 261 -8.25 17.95 -2.53
CA PRO A 261 -9.31 17.71 -3.51
C PRO A 261 -10.65 18.20 -2.97
N ASN A 262 -11.43 18.91 -3.78
CA ASN A 262 -12.78 19.37 -3.42
C ASN A 262 -13.81 18.25 -3.58
N ILE A 263 -13.80 17.26 -2.68
CA ILE A 263 -14.72 16.11 -2.75
C ILE A 263 -15.19 15.73 -1.33
N PRO A 264 -16.50 15.52 -1.12
CA PRO A 264 -17.10 15.43 0.23
C PRO A 264 -16.93 14.08 0.96
N GLU A 265 -16.52 13.00 0.28
CA GLU A 265 -16.41 11.67 0.90
C GLU A 265 -15.01 11.40 1.48
N PRO A 266 -14.87 11.24 2.82
CA PRO A 266 -13.57 11.04 3.47
C PRO A 266 -13.02 9.62 3.27
N TRP A 267 -13.89 8.65 2.95
CA TRP A 267 -13.55 7.25 2.70
C TRP A 267 -14.01 6.82 1.32
N TRP A 268 -13.11 6.25 0.54
CA TRP A 268 -13.45 5.59 -0.71
C TRP A 268 -13.46 4.10 -0.54
N GLN A 269 -14.63 3.49 -0.73
CA GLN A 269 -14.70 2.06 -0.97
C GLN A 269 -14.08 1.75 -2.33
N LEU A 270 -13.00 1.00 -2.34
CA LEU A 270 -12.36 0.58 -3.59
C LEU A 270 -13.19 -0.47 -4.34
#